data_AF-A0A932XX64-F1
#
_entry.id   AF-A0A932XX64-F1
#
_cell.length_a   1.000
_cell.length_b   1.000
_cell.length_c   1.000
_cell.angle_alpha   90.00
_cell.angle_beta   90.00
_cell.angle_gamma   90.00
#
_symmetry.space_group_name_H-M   'P 1'
#
loop_
_entity.id
_entity.type
_entity.pdbx_description
1 polymer ?
#
loop_
_entity_poly.entity_id
_entity_poly.type
_entity_poly.pdbx_seq_one_letter_code
_entity_poly.pdbx_strand_id
1 'polypeptide(L)' 'MAYLREHLLTSDQVITPATALFEEGILNSINILDLVGWVERELGRPLRDDEIVMRHFRTVRDVAALIEAGQQ' A
#
# COMPACT_ATOMS: atom_id res chain seq x y z
N MET A 1 5.75 -5.10 4.94
CA MET A 1 6.94 -4.81 4.08
C MET A 1 7.39 -5.98 3.19
N ALA A 2 7.06 -7.24 3.49
CA ALA A 2 7.45 -8.39 2.67
C ALA A 2 6.66 -8.53 1.35
N TYR A 3 5.34 -8.28 1.39
CA TYR A 3 4.43 -8.51 0.26
C TYR A 3 4.76 -7.72 -1.02
N LEU A 4 5.09 -6.42 -0.88
CA LEU A 4 5.48 -5.57 -2.01
C LEU A 4 6.74 -6.08 -2.72
N ARG A 5 7.64 -6.75 -2.01
CA ARG A 5 8.91 -7.24 -2.54
C ARG A 5 8.74 -8.53 -3.34
N GLU A 6 7.83 -9.40 -2.90
CA GLU A 6 7.63 -10.72 -3.50
C GLU A 6 6.65 -10.72 -4.68
N HIS A 7 5.69 -9.79 -4.72
CA HIS A 7 4.60 -9.85 -5.71
C HIS A 7 4.60 -8.75 -6.77
N LEU A 8 5.38 -7.67 -6.60
CA LEU A 8 5.31 -6.48 -7.49
C LEU A 8 6.62 -6.10 -8.18
N LEU A 9 7.74 -6.74 -7.84
CA LEU A 9 9.05 -6.42 -8.43
C LEU A 9 9.36 -7.34 -9.63
N THR A 10 9.35 -6.77 -10.83
CA THR A 10 9.87 -7.40 -12.06
C THR A 10 11.28 -6.96 -12.43
N SER A 11 11.94 -6.09 -11.65
CA SER A 11 13.33 -5.64 -11.86
C SER A 11 13.92 -5.05 -10.58
N ASP A 12 15.23 -4.80 -10.60
CA ASP A 12 16.16 -4.32 -9.54
C ASP A 12 15.80 -2.96 -8.88
N GLN A 13 14.51 -2.63 -8.81
CA GLN A 13 14.00 -1.35 -8.35
C GLN A 13 13.90 -1.35 -6.82
N VAL A 14 14.70 -0.49 -6.20
CA VAL A 14 14.71 -0.33 -4.74
C VAL A 14 13.48 0.47 -4.31
N ILE A 15 12.52 -0.20 -3.68
CA ILE A 15 11.38 0.45 -3.04
C ILE A 15 11.84 1.06 -1.70
N THR A 16 11.67 2.37 -1.55
CA THR A 16 11.97 3.12 -0.33
C THR A 16 10.67 3.59 0.33
N PRO A 17 10.70 4.02 1.61
CA PRO A 17 9.52 4.59 2.26
C PRO A 17 8.92 5.81 1.54
N ALA A 18 9.71 6.52 0.73
CA ALA A 18 9.27 7.71 -0.01
C ALA A 18 8.87 7.41 -1.46
N THR A 19 8.98 6.16 -1.92
CA THR A 19 8.67 5.79 -3.30
C THR A 19 7.21 6.08 -3.62
N ALA A 20 6.98 6.89 -4.66
CA ALA A 20 5.65 7.24 -5.14
C ALA A 20 5.08 6.09 -5.97
N LEU A 21 4.21 5.28 -5.34
CA LEU A 21 3.79 3.99 -5.85
C LEU A 21 3.05 4.07 -7.18
N PHE A 22 2.19 5.09 -7.37
CA PHE A 22 1.48 5.30 -8.64
C PHE A 22 2.35 5.94 -9.72
N GLU A 23 3.19 6.90 -9.34
CA GLU A 23 4.03 7.67 -10.29
C GLU A 23 5.12 6.78 -10.89
N GLU A 24 5.64 5.83 -10.11
CA GLU A 24 6.62 4.82 -10.52
C GLU A 24 5.97 3.61 -11.23
N GLY A 25 4.63 3.59 -11.38
CA GLY A 25 3.90 2.48 -12.02
C GLY A 25 3.83 1.18 -11.22
N ILE A 26 4.27 1.20 -9.95
CA ILE A 26 4.19 0.07 -9.03
C ILE A 26 2.74 -0.24 -8.67
N LEU A 27 1.94 0.81 -8.42
CA LEU A 27 0.50 0.72 -8.24
C LEU A 27 -0.25 1.32 -9.42
N ASN A 28 -1.36 0.69 -9.74
CA ASN A 28 -2.34 1.12 -10.72
C ASN A 28 -3.75 0.82 -10.20
N SER A 29 -4.76 1.19 -10.98
CA SER A 29 -6.16 1.02 -10.59
C SER A 29 -6.60 -0.44 -10.39
N ILE A 30 -5.84 -1.41 -10.88
CA ILE A 30 -6.17 -2.84 -10.79
C ILE A 30 -5.50 -3.44 -9.55
N ASN A 31 -4.19 -3.29 -9.41
CA ASN A 31 -3.42 -3.91 -8.32
C ASN A 31 -3.54 -3.16 -6.97
N ILE A 32 -4.14 -1.96 -6.95
CA ILE A 32 -4.47 -1.26 -5.70
C ILE A 32 -5.42 -2.09 -4.84
N LEU A 33 -6.32 -2.86 -5.44
CA LEU A 33 -7.29 -3.70 -4.72
C LEU A 33 -6.58 -4.82 -3.94
N ASP A 34 -5.49 -5.35 -4.48
CA ASP A 34 -4.67 -6.36 -3.79
C ASP A 34 -3.95 -5.75 -2.58
N LEU A 35 -3.44 -4.52 -2.72
CA LEU A 35 -2.81 -3.79 -1.62
C LEU A 35 -3.84 -3.43 -0.53
N VAL A 36 -5.04 -2.98 -0.91
CA VAL A 36 -6.14 -2.74 0.02
C VAL A 36 -6.46 -4.01 0.80
N GLY A 37 -6.65 -5.14 0.11
CA GLY A 37 -6.91 -6.43 0.76
C GLY A 37 -5.76 -6.89 1.66
N TRP A 38 -4.51 -6.56 1.33
CA TRP A 38 -3.38 -6.80 2.23
C TRP A 38 -3.45 -5.92 3.49
N VAL A 39 -3.72 -4.62 3.36
CA VAL A 39 -3.86 -3.69 4.50
C VAL A 39 -5.00 -4.13 5.43
N GLU A 40 -6.14 -4.55 4.89
CA GLU A 40 -7.27 -5.06 5.68
C GLU A 40 -6.91 -6.30 6.51
N ARG A 41 -6.09 -7.20 5.94
CA ARG A 41 -5.59 -8.38 6.67
C ARG A 41 -4.66 -7.97 7.81
N GLU A 42 -3.78 -7.00 7.59
CA GLU A 42 -2.88 -6.49 8.64
C GLU A 42 -3.64 -5.77 9.76
N LEU A 43 -4.72 -5.06 9.41
CA LEU A 43 -5.61 -4.40 10.38
C LEU A 43 -6.57 -5.38 11.08
N GLY A 44 -6.79 -6.57 10.52
CA GLY A 44 -7.78 -7.53 11.01
C GLY A 44 -9.24 -7.06 10.81
N ARG A 45 -9.47 -6.04 9.98
CA ARG A 45 -10.79 -5.48 9.67
C ARG A 45 -10.82 -4.90 8.24
N PRO A 46 -12.00 -4.81 7.61
CA PRO A 46 -12.14 -4.06 6.36
C PRO A 46 -11.82 -2.57 6.58
N LEU A 47 -11.29 -1.94 5.53
CA LEU A 47 -11.12 -0.50 5.47
C LEU A 47 -12.47 0.15 5.17
N ARG A 48 -12.72 1.32 5.77
CA ARG A 48 -13.89 2.14 5.46
C ARG A 48 -13.64 2.93 4.18
N ASP A 49 -14.71 3.34 3.51
CA ASP A 49 -14.61 4.10 2.25
C ASP A 49 -13.78 5.40 2.39
N ASP A 50 -13.81 6.05 3.56
CA ASP A 50 -13.02 7.25 3.86
C ASP A 50 -11.53 6.98 4.12
N GLU A 51 -11.17 5.71 4.34
CA GLU A 51 -9.81 5.21 4.47
C GLU A 51 -9.24 4.76 3.12
N ILE A 52 -10.10 4.31 2.18
CA ILE A 52 -9.74 3.93 0.81
C ILE A 52 -9.64 5.20 -0.07
N VAL A 53 -8.69 6.06 0.27
CA VAL A 53 -8.42 7.30 -0.45
C VAL A 53 -6.99 7.33 -0.93
N MET A 54 -6.78 7.82 -2.16
CA MET A 54 -5.48 7.75 -2.85
C MET A 54 -4.30 8.29 -2.03
N ARG A 55 -4.54 9.29 -1.15
CA ARG A 55 -3.50 9.85 -0.26
C ARG A 55 -2.88 8.81 0.68
N HIS A 56 -3.62 7.80 1.13
CA HIS A 56 -3.10 6.77 2.05
C HIS A 56 -2.30 5.68 1.31
N PHE A 57 -2.34 5.66 -0.02
CA PHE A 57 -1.67 4.66 -0.86
C PHE A 57 -0.61 5.29 -1.78
N ARG A 58 -0.27 6.57 -1.58
CA ARG A 58 0.65 7.29 -2.46
C ARG A 58 2.08 6.81 -2.31
N THR A 59 2.54 6.59 -1.09
CA THR A 59 3.87 6.06 -0.78
C THR A 59 3.78 4.89 0.19
N VAL A 60 4.87 4.12 0.31
CA VAL A 60 4.98 3.05 1.31
C VAL A 60 4.81 3.59 2.73
N ARG A 61 5.29 4.81 3.01
CA ARG A 61 5.12 5.46 4.30
C ARG A 61 3.67 5.81 4.59
N ASP A 62 2.91 6.26 3.60
CA ASP A 62 1.50 6.58 3.78
C ASP A 62 0.68 5.33 4.12
N VAL A 63 1.01 4.19 3.48
CA VAL A 63 0.39 2.90 3.79
C VAL A 63 0.72 2.44 5.21
N ALA A 64 1.98 2.61 5.64
CA ALA A 64 2.38 2.27 7.00
C ALA A 64 1.65 3.15 8.04
N ALA A 65 1.55 4.46 7.79
CA ALA A 65 0.82 5.37 8.66
C ALA A 65 -0.67 5.04 8.77
N LEU A 66 -1.29 4.58 7.67
CA LEU A 66 -2.68 4.09 7.70
C LEU A 66 -2.82 2.87 8.63
N ILE A 67 -1.90 1.92 8.56
CA ILE A 67 -1.92 0.73 9.43
C ILE A 67 -1.73 1.12 10.89
N GLU A 68 -0.75 1.98 11.20
CA GLU A 68 -0.49 2.44 12.56
C GLU A 68 -1.68 3.21 13.16
N ALA A 69 -2.33 4.07 12.38
CA ALA A 69 -3.51 4.81 12.82
C ALA A 69 -4.74 3.89 13.04
N GLY A 70 -4.85 2.80 12.28
CA GLY A 70 -5.96 1.85 12.39
C GLY A 70 -5.84 0.83 13.53
N GLN A 71 -4.68 0.76 14.20
CA GLN A 71 -4.43 -0.11 15.35
C GLN A 71 -4.75 0.54 16.72
N GLN A 72 -5.15 1.81 16.73
CA GLN A 72 -5.52 2.58 17.93
C GLN A 72 -7.02 2.53 18.18
#